data_AF-A0A1M6QM83-F1
#
_entry.id   AF-A0A1M6QM83-F1
#
_cell.length_a   1.000
_cell.length_b   1.000
_cell.length_c   1.000
_cell.angle_alpha   90.00
_cell.angle_beta   90.00
_cell.angle_gamma   90.00
#
_symmetry.space_group_name_H-M   'P 1'
#
loop_
_entity.id
_entity.type
_entity.pdbx_description
1 polymer ?
#
loop_
_entity_poly.entity_id
_entity_poly.type
_entity_poly.pdbx_seq_one_letter_code
_entity_poly.pdbx_strand_id
1 'polypeptide(L)'
;MIRSIFKYLIKGLVYSVGFGIVGVLFSMFKGWHLLKGAYIFVLGAGLITSAISAVLLIGTPKMRKEYFVRKNKEDFDDPTRGGEGIAPALMGIVMIIIGFTIEAMMH
;
A
#
# COMPACT_ATOMS: atom_id res chain seq x y z
N MET A 1 7.40 -12.38 12.01
CA MET A 1 7.75 -11.06 11.43
C MET A 1 8.19 -11.14 9.97
N ILE A 2 9.30 -11.82 9.63
CA ILE A 2 9.81 -11.95 8.24
C ILE A 2 8.75 -12.50 7.26
N ARG A 3 8.04 -13.56 7.63
CA ARG A 3 6.96 -14.14 6.81
C ARG A 3 5.85 -13.13 6.51
N SER A 4 5.54 -12.25 7.47
CA SER A 4 4.53 -11.18 7.31
C SER A 4 5.03 -10.10 6.35
N ILE A 5 6.28 -9.67 6.49
CA ILE A 5 6.90 -8.69 5.57
C ILE A 5 6.85 -9.22 4.13
N PHE A 6 7.31 -10.44 3.91
CA PHE A 6 7.31 -11.06 2.58
C PHE A 6 5.90 -11.18 1.99
N LYS A 7 4.90 -11.53 2.80
CA LYS A 7 3.49 -11.55 2.40
C LYS A 7 3.01 -10.17 1.91
N TYR A 8 3.38 -9.08 2.59
CA TYR A 8 2.98 -7.73 2.19
C TYR A 8 3.72 -7.21 0.97
N LEU A 9 4.99 -7.61 0.77
CA LEU A 9 5.72 -7.34 -0.47
C LEU A 9 5.03 -7.99 -1.67
N ILE A 10 4.67 -9.28 -1.56
CA ILE A 10 3.93 -10.00 -2.60
C ILE A 10 2.58 -9.32 -2.85
N LYS A 11 1.85 -8.95 -1.79
CA LYS A 11 0.60 -8.21 -1.96
C LYS A 11 0.82 -6.92 -2.73
N GLY A 12 1.82 -6.12 -2.38
CA GLY A 12 2.18 -4.89 -3.10
C GLY A 12 2.39 -5.15 -4.59
N LEU A 13 3.14 -6.20 -4.96
CA LEU A 13 3.32 -6.63 -6.35
C LEU A 13 1.99 -6.95 -7.04
N VAL A 14 1.13 -7.75 -6.40
CA VAL A 14 -0.17 -8.14 -6.95
C VAL A 14 -1.06 -6.92 -7.16
N TYR A 15 -1.12 -5.99 -6.20
CA TYR A 15 -1.89 -4.77 -6.34
C TYR A 15 -1.32 -3.84 -7.42
N SER A 16 0.00 -3.72 -7.55
CA SER A 16 0.61 -2.98 -8.67
C SER A 16 0.20 -3.53 -10.02
N VAL A 17 0.18 -4.86 -10.18
CA VAL A 17 -0.29 -5.48 -11.43
C VAL A 17 -1.78 -5.16 -11.65
N GLY A 18 -2.61 -5.28 -10.62
CA GLY A 18 -4.04 -4.96 -10.68
C GLY A 18 -4.30 -3.50 -11.08
N PHE A 19 -3.68 -2.54 -10.39
CA PHE A 19 -3.80 -1.12 -10.71
C PHE A 19 -3.19 -0.78 -12.07
N GLY A 20 -2.11 -1.46 -12.47
CA GLY A 20 -1.52 -1.33 -13.79
C GLY A 20 -2.50 -1.72 -14.89
N ILE A 21 -3.17 -2.87 -14.76
CA ILE A 21 -4.22 -3.31 -15.70
C ILE A 21 -5.36 -2.29 -15.78
N VAL A 22 -5.85 -1.81 -14.63
CA VAL A 22 -6.88 -0.77 -14.58
C VAL A 22 -6.42 0.51 -15.30
N GLY A 23 -5.17 0.93 -15.07
CA GLY A 23 -4.58 2.09 -15.73
C GLY A 23 -4.42 1.92 -17.25
N VAL A 24 -4.01 0.74 -17.71
CA VAL A 24 -3.94 0.40 -19.15
C VAL A 24 -5.33 0.50 -19.76
N LEU A 25 -6.33 -0.14 -19.16
CA LEU A 25 -7.72 -0.07 -19.65
C LEU A 25 -8.22 1.38 -19.70
N PHE A 26 -7.97 2.17 -18.65
CA PHE A 26 -8.35 3.58 -18.61
C PHE A 26 -7.66 4.40 -19.72
N SER A 27 -6.37 4.14 -20.00
CA SER A 27 -5.66 4.83 -21.07
C SER A 27 -6.21 4.52 -22.45
N MET A 28 -6.69 3.30 -22.69
CA MET A 28 -7.32 2.92 -23.96
C MET A 28 -8.57 3.75 -24.23
N PHE A 29 -9.39 3.99 -23.21
CA PHE A 29 -10.58 4.85 -23.35
C PHE A 29 -10.23 6.32 -23.57
N LYS A 30 -9.13 6.79 -22.98
CA LYS A 30 -8.71 8.20 -23.06
C LYS A 30 -7.81 8.53 -24.25
N GLY A 31 -7.38 7.52 -25.02
CA GLY A 31 -6.42 7.67 -26.11
C GLY A 31 -5.00 8.01 -25.65
N TRP A 32 -4.65 7.65 -24.42
CA TRP A 32 -3.30 7.87 -23.87
C TRP A 32 -2.39 6.68 -24.18
N HIS A 33 -1.07 6.88 -24.10
CA HIS A 33 -0.12 5.77 -24.14
C HIS A 33 -0.40 4.79 -22.99
N LEU A 34 -0.40 3.49 -23.31
CA LEU A 34 -0.74 2.42 -22.36
C LEU A 34 0.10 2.47 -21.08
N LEU A 35 1.41 2.66 -21.25
CA LEU A 35 2.37 2.79 -20.15
C LEU A 35 2.07 4.01 -19.27
N LYS A 36 1.63 5.13 -19.85
CA LYS A 36 1.29 6.35 -19.11
C LYS A 36 0.10 6.12 -18.18
N GLY A 37 -0.91 5.36 -18.64
CA GLY A 37 -2.05 4.96 -17.81
C GLY A 37 -1.63 4.07 -16.66
N ALA A 38 -0.86 3.02 -16.96
CA ALA A 38 -0.35 2.10 -15.95
C ALA A 38 0.46 2.83 -14.87
N TYR A 39 1.39 3.70 -15.28
CA TYR A 39 2.20 4.53 -14.40
C TYR A 39 1.36 5.36 -13.43
N ILE A 40 0.42 6.17 -13.94
CA ILE A 40 -0.37 7.10 -13.13
C ILE A 40 -1.18 6.35 -12.07
N PHE A 41 -1.79 5.22 -12.44
CA PHE A 41 -2.62 4.45 -11.54
C PHE A 41 -1.81 3.70 -10.48
N VAL A 42 -0.69 3.07 -10.86
CA VAL A 42 0.16 2.34 -9.91
C VAL A 42 0.82 3.31 -8.93
N LEU A 43 1.39 4.41 -9.43
CA LEU A 43 2.04 5.40 -8.59
C LEU A 43 1.03 6.15 -7.70
N GLY A 44 -0.12 6.55 -8.26
CA GLY A 44 -1.19 7.18 -7.52
C GLY A 44 -1.74 6.30 -6.41
N ALA A 45 -1.99 5.02 -6.69
CA ALA A 45 -2.43 4.07 -5.68
C ALA A 45 -1.36 3.83 -4.60
N GLY A 46 -0.07 3.79 -4.97
CA GLY A 46 1.04 3.70 -4.01
C GLY A 46 1.13 4.91 -3.07
N LEU A 47 0.91 6.13 -3.60
CA LEU A 47 0.87 7.36 -2.82
C LEU A 47 -0.32 7.38 -1.85
N ILE A 48 -1.53 7.04 -2.33
CA ILE A 48 -2.73 6.96 -1.48
C ILE A 48 -2.53 5.94 -0.36
N THR A 49 -1.99 4.76 -0.69
CA THR A 49 -1.73 3.71 0.30
C THR A 49 -0.71 4.16 1.35
N SER A 50 0.33 4.89 0.93
CA SER A 50 1.32 5.49 1.83
C SER A 50 0.70 6.56 2.74
N ALA A 51 -0.20 7.40 2.22
CA ALA A 51 -0.92 8.38 3.02
C ALA A 51 -1.84 7.72 4.07
N ILE A 52 -2.59 6.69 3.67
CA ILE A 52 -3.41 5.88 4.60
C ILE A 52 -2.53 5.25 5.68
N SER A 53 -1.39 4.70 5.29
CA SER A 53 -0.41 4.16 6.23
C SER A 53 0.05 5.21 7.24
N ALA A 54 0.40 6.42 6.81
CA ALA A 54 0.80 7.49 7.72
C ALA A 54 -0.29 7.81 8.75
N VAL A 55 -1.56 7.87 8.31
CA VAL A 55 -2.70 8.06 9.21
C VAL A 55 -2.84 6.91 10.21
N LEU A 56 -2.68 5.67 9.76
CA LEU A 56 -2.75 4.48 10.61
C LEU A 56 -1.57 4.40 11.61
N LEU A 57 -0.37 4.83 11.21
CA LEU A 57 0.81 4.89 12.08
C LEU A 57 0.68 5.98 13.15
N ILE A 58 0.14 7.15 12.80
CA ILE A 58 -0.18 8.19 13.78
C ILE A 58 -1.25 7.68 14.76
N GLY A 59 -2.16 6.84 14.26
CA GLY A 59 -3.22 6.18 15.00
C GLY A 59 -4.37 7.14 15.32
N THR A 60 -5.60 6.65 15.22
CA THR A 60 -6.78 7.42 15.64
C THR A 60 -6.89 7.47 17.18
N PRO A 61 -7.56 8.47 17.76
CA PRO A 61 -7.81 8.51 19.20
C PRO A 61 -8.49 7.24 19.74
N LYS A 62 -9.30 6.57 18.91
CA LYS A 62 -9.93 5.29 19.21
C LYS A 62 -8.90 4.16 19.33
N MET A 63 -8.00 4.01 18.36
CA MET A 63 -6.90 3.02 18.40
C MET A 63 -5.99 3.24 19.61
N ARG A 64 -5.67 4.50 19.92
CA ARG A 64 -4.90 4.84 21.13
C ARG A 64 -5.63 4.39 22.40
N LYS A 65 -6.93 4.66 22.52
CA LYS A 65 -7.74 4.18 23.66
C LYS A 65 -7.78 2.66 23.74
N GLU A 66 -7.98 1.95 22.64
CA GLU A 66 -7.97 0.48 22.58
C GLU A 66 -6.60 -0.13 22.91
N TYR A 67 -5.51 0.64 22.75
CA TYR A 67 -4.18 0.24 23.19
C TYR A 67 -4.00 0.34 24.72
N PHE A 68 -4.64 1.33 25.35
CA PHE A 68 -4.55 1.54 26.80
C PHE A 68 -5.61 0.76 27.60
N VAL A 69 -6.80 0.54 27.05
CA VAL A 69 -7.86 -0.25 27.68
C VAL A 69 -7.63 -1.73 27.39
N ARG A 70 -6.61 -2.31 28.02
CA ARG A 70 -6.31 -3.75 27.94
C ARG A 70 -7.38 -4.52 28.69
N LYS A 71 -8.23 -5.29 27.98
CA LYS A 71 -9.29 -6.10 28.61
C LYS A 71 -9.07 -7.61 28.49
N ASN A 72 -8.37 -8.10 27.47
CA ASN A 72 -8.20 -9.53 27.22
C ASN A 72 -6.72 -9.95 27.20
N LYS A 73 -6.42 -11.21 27.59
CA LYS A 73 -5.05 -11.77 27.56
C LYS A 73 -4.46 -11.81 26.15
N GLU A 74 -5.28 -12.03 25.13
CA GLU A 74 -4.89 -12.06 23.71
C GLU A 74 -4.33 -10.71 23.23
N ASP A 75 -4.72 -9.60 23.89
CA ASP A 75 -4.20 -8.26 23.58
C ASP A 75 -2.71 -8.09 23.94
N PHE A 76 -2.18 -8.94 24.83
CA PHE A 76 -0.78 -8.90 25.24
C PHE A 76 0.15 -9.63 24.27
N ASP A 77 -0.37 -10.61 23.52
CA ASP A 77 0.43 -11.51 22.67
C ASP A 77 0.40 -11.12 21.18
N ASP A 78 -0.35 -10.09 20.78
CA ASP A 78 -0.42 -9.66 19.37
C ASP A 78 0.80 -8.79 18.98
N PRO A 79 1.76 -9.32 18.17
CA PRO A 79 2.95 -8.58 17.77
C PRO A 79 2.67 -7.52 16.69
N THR A 80 1.44 -7.41 16.19
CA THR A 80 1.04 -6.43 15.16
C THR A 80 0.35 -5.19 15.73
N ARG A 81 -0.02 -5.22 17.02
CA ARG A 81 -0.67 -4.09 17.70
C ARG A 81 0.27 -2.89 17.79
N GLY A 82 -0.21 -1.71 17.38
CA GLY A 82 0.60 -0.48 17.29
C GLY A 82 1.44 -0.34 16.01
N GLY A 83 1.50 -1.38 15.16
CA GLY A 83 2.17 -1.39 13.86
C GLY A 83 1.22 -1.43 12.67
N GLU A 84 -0.04 -1.05 12.85
CA GLU A 84 -1.13 -1.25 11.87
C GLU A 84 -0.85 -0.61 10.51
N GLY A 85 -0.10 0.49 10.48
CA GLY A 85 0.30 1.14 9.24
C GLY A 85 1.51 0.51 8.53
N ILE A 86 2.29 -0.37 9.17
CA ILE A 86 3.51 -0.96 8.56
C ILE A 86 3.16 -1.80 7.31
N ALA A 87 2.06 -2.56 7.37
CA ALA A 87 1.60 -3.38 6.26
C ALA A 87 1.23 -2.54 5.01
N PRO A 88 0.34 -1.53 5.10
CA PRO A 88 0.07 -0.66 3.97
C PRO A 88 1.29 0.19 3.56
N ALA A 89 2.19 0.57 4.49
CA ALA A 89 3.44 1.26 4.13
C ALA A 89 4.28 0.43 3.15
N LEU A 90 4.53 -0.83 3.50
CA LEU A 90 5.32 -1.75 2.68
C LEU A 90 4.70 -1.95 1.30
N MET A 91 3.37 -2.10 1.24
CA MET A 91 2.65 -2.22 -0.03
C MET A 91 2.78 -0.94 -0.85
N GLY A 92 2.57 0.23 -0.24
CA GLY A 92 2.68 1.54 -0.90
C GLY A 92 4.07 1.78 -1.47
N ILE A 93 5.13 1.47 -0.70
CA ILE A 93 6.53 1.59 -1.16
C ILE A 93 6.77 0.71 -2.38
N VAL A 94 6.35 -0.56 -2.35
CA VAL A 94 6.50 -1.47 -3.51
C VAL A 94 5.79 -0.93 -4.74
N MET A 95 4.56 -0.42 -4.57
CA MET A 95 3.79 0.19 -5.65
C MET A 95 4.48 1.43 -6.22
N ILE A 96 5.04 2.29 -5.37
CA ILE A 96 5.79 3.48 -5.80
C ILE A 96 7.04 3.09 -6.60
N ILE A 97 7.82 2.10 -6.13
CA ILE A 97 9.02 1.62 -6.83
C ILE A 97 8.64 1.07 -8.22
N ILE A 98 7.56 0.30 -8.31
CA ILE A 98 7.08 -0.22 -9.59
C ILE A 98 6.58 0.92 -10.48
N GLY A 99 5.86 1.88 -9.92
CA GLY A 99 5.43 3.09 -10.62
C GLY A 99 6.60 3.84 -11.25
N PHE A 100 7.65 4.13 -10.48
CA PHE A 100 8.88 4.75 -11.00
C PHE A 100 9.60 3.89 -12.04
N THR A 101 9.56 2.57 -11.90
CA THR A 101 10.14 1.66 -12.90
C THR A 101 9.39 1.76 -14.23
N ILE A 102 8.05 1.82 -14.20
CA ILE A 102 7.22 2.01 -15.41
C ILE A 102 7.49 3.39 -16.02
N GLU A 103 7.61 4.44 -15.20
CA GLU A 103 7.95 5.79 -15.64
C GLU A 103 9.31 5.83 -16.34
N ALA A 104 10.33 5.17 -15.76
CA ALA A 104 11.66 5.09 -16.34
C ALA A 104 11.69 4.33 -17.68
N MET A 105 10.76 3.41 -17.92
CA MET A 105 10.63 2.72 -19.23
C MET A 105 9.99 3.60 -20.31
N MET A 106 9.37 4.73 -19.95
CA MET A 106 8.75 5.67 -20.89
C MET A 106 9.69 6.80 -21.35
N HIS A 107 10.77 7.04 -20.60
CA HIS A 107 11.76 8.07 -20.85
C HIS A 107 13.05 7.48 -21.43
#